data_AF-A0A2M7T869-F1
#
_entry.id   AF-A0A2M7T869-F1
#
_cell.length_a   1.000
_cell.length_b   1.000
_cell.length_c   1.000
_cell.angle_alpha   90.00
_cell.angle_beta   90.00
_cell.angle_gamma   90.00
#
_symmetry.space_group_name_H-M   'P 1'
#
loop_
_entity.id
_entity.type
_entity.pdbx_description
1 polymer ?
#
loop_
_entity_poly.entity_id
_entity_poly.type
_entity_poly.pdbx_seq_one_letter_code
_entity_poly.pdbx_strand_id
1 'polypeptide(L)'
;MKINLHLEQLRQEMREKLNSAHGKAAHGERIWEIEPVIGNLKYNQKLTTFLCRGKKMVSVELGLSCTAHNLIKIFNGLKRKGVQGEEIGLIMRLKAA
;
A
#
# COMPACT_ATOMS: atom_id res chain seq x y z
N MET A 1 3.60 -37.53 -13.18
CA MET A 1 3.36 -36.10 -12.97
C MET A 1 4.02 -35.34 -14.12
N LYS A 2 3.28 -34.63 -14.98
CA LYS A 2 3.88 -33.84 -16.08
C LYS A 2 4.43 -32.54 -15.50
N ILE A 3 5.74 -32.34 -15.58
CA ILE A 3 6.38 -31.09 -15.16
C ILE A 3 6.28 -30.09 -16.32
N ASN A 4 5.71 -28.91 -16.06
CA ASN A 4 5.70 -27.82 -17.03
C ASN A 4 7.04 -27.09 -16.94
N LEU A 5 7.91 -27.32 -17.92
CA LEU A 5 9.28 -26.81 -17.91
C LEU A 5 9.33 -25.27 -17.90
N HIS A 6 8.42 -24.62 -18.64
CA HIS A 6 8.34 -23.16 -18.71
C HIS A 6 7.94 -22.54 -17.36
N LEU A 7 6.98 -23.15 -16.66
CA LEU A 7 6.58 -22.71 -15.32
C LEU A 7 7.74 -22.81 -14.33
N GLU A 8 8.54 -23.89 -14.41
CA GLU A 8 9.67 -24.08 -13.51
C GLU A 8 10.81 -23.08 -13.79
N GLN A 9 11.01 -22.67 -15.04
CA GLN A 9 11.92 -21.57 -15.39
C GLN A 9 11.48 -20.25 -14.76
N LEU A 10 10.21 -19.86 -14.94
CA LEU A 10 9.67 -18.62 -14.35
C LEU A 10 9.77 -18.61 -12.82
N ARG A 11 9.54 -19.76 -12.17
CA ARG A 11 9.71 -19.92 -10.72
C ARG A 11 11.15 -19.74 -10.30
N GLN A 12 12.10 -20.25 -11.08
CA GLN A 12 13.53 -20.12 -10.81
C GLN A 12 13.97 -18.66 -10.89
N GLU A 13 13.57 -17.93 -11.95
CA GLU A 13 13.84 -16.50 -12.10
C GLU A 13 13.29 -15.67 -10.92
N MET A 14 12.06 -15.98 -10.47
CA MET A 14 11.46 -15.31 -9.32
C MET A 14 12.20 -15.63 -8.00
N ARG A 15 12.67 -16.87 -7.82
CA ARG A 15 13.50 -17.24 -6.65
C ARG A 15 14.81 -16.47 -6.65
N GLU A 16 15.49 -16.37 -7.78
CA GLU A 16 16.74 -15.62 -7.92
C GLU A 16 16.52 -14.13 -7.62
N LYS A 17 15.44 -13.55 -8.15
CA LYS A 17 15.07 -12.16 -7.88
C LYS A 17 14.81 -11.91 -6.39
N LEU A 18 14.05 -12.77 -5.73
CA LEU A 18 13.75 -12.63 -4.29
C LEU A 18 14.98 -12.85 -3.40
N ASN A 19 15.88 -13.76 -3.80
CA ASN A 19 17.09 -14.07 -3.04
C ASN A 19 18.24 -13.08 -3.26
N SER A 20 18.18 -12.26 -4.30
CA SER A 20 19.12 -11.18 -4.54
C SER A 20 19.18 -10.21 -3.35
N ALA A 21 20.34 -9.58 -3.12
CA ALA A 21 20.50 -8.60 -2.03
C ALA A 21 19.50 -7.44 -2.17
N HIS A 22 19.28 -6.97 -3.40
CA HIS A 22 18.29 -5.94 -3.71
C HIS A 22 16.85 -6.41 -3.40
N GLY A 23 16.49 -7.63 -3.80
CA GLY A 23 15.17 -8.21 -3.52
C GLY A 23 14.88 -8.34 -2.02
N LYS A 24 15.89 -8.74 -1.23
CA LYS A 24 15.80 -8.80 0.23
C LYS A 24 15.66 -7.42 0.87
N ALA A 25 16.42 -6.43 0.41
CA ALA A 25 16.32 -5.05 0.89
C ALA A 25 14.92 -4.46 0.62
N ALA A 26 14.45 -4.55 -0.63
CA ALA A 26 13.11 -4.10 -1.00
C ALA A 26 12.01 -4.86 -0.24
N HIS A 27 12.22 -6.15 0.05
CA HIS A 27 11.28 -6.87 0.91
C HIS A 27 11.26 -6.33 2.34
N GLY A 28 12.42 -6.00 2.91
CA GLY A 28 12.52 -5.37 4.22
C GLY A 28 11.78 -4.04 4.31
N GLU A 29 11.90 -3.18 3.30
CA GLU A 29 11.19 -1.90 3.24
C GLU A 29 9.66 -2.08 3.23
N ARG A 30 9.15 -3.09 2.49
CA ARG A 30 7.71 -3.37 2.41
C ARG A 30 7.08 -3.73 3.76
N ILE A 31 7.82 -4.42 4.62
CA ILE A 31 7.32 -4.84 5.95
C ILE A 31 6.94 -3.62 6.79
N TRP A 32 7.66 -2.51 6.65
CA TRP A 32 7.42 -1.29 7.42
C TRP A 32 6.40 -0.37 6.77
N GLU A 33 6.39 -0.30 5.44
CA GLU A 33 5.57 0.68 4.73
C GLU A 33 4.22 0.12 4.30
N ILE A 34 4.21 -0.91 3.46
CA ILE A 34 3.01 -1.32 2.72
C ILE A 34 2.25 -2.46 3.39
N GLU A 35 2.95 -3.41 4.02
CA GLU A 35 2.33 -4.54 4.68
C GLU A 35 1.39 -4.13 5.84
N PRO A 36 1.75 -3.14 6.69
CA PRO A 36 0.85 -2.68 7.75
C PRO A 36 -0.41 -2.00 7.20
N VAL A 37 -0.27 -1.26 6.10
CA VAL A 37 -1.40 -0.57 5.44
C VAL A 37 -2.37 -1.60 4.87
N ILE A 38 -1.86 -2.60 4.14
CA ILE A 38 -2.67 -3.68 3.56
C ILE A 38 -3.28 -4.55 4.65
N GLY A 39 -2.54 -4.84 5.73
CA GLY A 39 -3.06 -5.55 6.90
C GLY A 39 -4.22 -4.79 7.54
N ASN A 40 -4.08 -3.49 7.76
CA ASN A 40 -5.15 -2.65 8.29
C ASN A 40 -6.38 -2.60 7.36
N LEU A 41 -6.19 -2.49 6.05
CA LEU A 41 -7.27 -2.55 5.06
C LEU A 41 -8.06 -3.87 5.16
N LYS A 42 -7.34 -4.99 5.22
CA LYS A 42 -7.97 -6.32 5.26
C LYS A 42 -8.67 -6.61 6.59
N TYR A 43 -7.99 -6.40 7.72
CA TYR A 43 -8.48 -6.84 9.04
C TYR A 43 -9.34 -5.78 9.74
N ASN A 44 -8.91 -4.52 9.74
CA ASN A 44 -9.62 -3.47 10.46
C ASN A 44 -10.71 -2.81 9.60
N GLN A 45 -10.44 -2.60 8.31
CA GLN A 45 -11.42 -2.02 7.38
C GLN A 45 -12.25 -3.07 6.64
N LYS A 46 -12.02 -4.36 6.91
CA LYS A 46 -12.77 -5.51 6.35
C LYS A 46 -12.81 -5.54 4.80
N LEU A 47 -11.78 -4.99 4.15
CA LEU A 47 -11.63 -4.99 2.70
C LEU A 47 -11.08 -6.34 2.20
N THR A 48 -11.82 -7.42 2.44
CA THR A 48 -11.45 -8.78 2.02
C THR A 48 -12.02 -9.14 0.65
N THR A 49 -13.11 -8.49 0.26
CA THR A 49 -13.78 -8.65 -1.03
C THR A 49 -14.02 -7.29 -1.67
N PHE A 50 -13.99 -7.27 -3.00
CA PHE A 50 -14.36 -6.08 -3.77
C PHE A 50 -15.85 -6.09 -4.07
N LEU A 51 -16.49 -4.94 -3.88
CA LEU A 51 -17.88 -4.72 -4.25
C LEU A 51 -18.01 -4.58 -5.77
N CYS A 52 -17.04 -3.93 -6.41
CA CYS A 52 -17.03 -3.74 -7.85
C CYS A 52 -16.46 -4.94 -8.62
N ARG A 53 -16.82 -5.07 -9.90
CA ARG A 53 -16.26 -6.07 -10.82
C ARG A 53 -15.52 -5.39 -11.98
N GLY A 54 -14.56 -6.12 -12.54
CA GLY A 54 -13.70 -5.63 -13.62
C GLY A 54 -12.50 -4.81 -13.12
N LYS A 55 -11.37 -4.94 -13.81
CA LYS A 55 -10.07 -4.37 -13.39
C LYS A 55 -10.14 -2.86 -13.14
N LYS A 56 -10.86 -2.12 -13.98
CA LYS A 56 -10.97 -0.66 -13.89
C LYS A 56 -11.67 -0.22 -12.60
N MET A 57 -12.84 -0.78 -12.31
CA MET A 57 -13.63 -0.38 -11.14
C MET A 57 -13.01 -0.84 -9.83
N VAL A 58 -12.46 -2.07 -9.80
CA VAL A 58 -11.72 -2.57 -8.62
C VAL A 58 -10.51 -1.70 -8.30
N SER A 59 -9.81 -1.20 -9.32
CA SER A 59 -8.69 -0.27 -9.12
C SER A 59 -9.14 1.05 -8.47
N VAL A 60 -10.34 1.54 -8.81
CA VAL A 60 -10.90 2.76 -8.20
C VAL A 60 -11.28 2.51 -6.75
N GLU A 61 -11.94 1.38 -6.46
CA GLU A 61 -12.32 0.98 -5.11
C GLU A 61 -11.10 0.90 -4.18
N LEU A 62 -10.06 0.18 -4.60
CA LEU A 62 -8.79 0.12 -3.87
C LEU A 62 -8.14 1.49 -3.71
N GLY A 63 -8.12 2.30 -4.77
CA GLY A 63 -7.55 3.64 -4.74
C GLY A 63 -8.24 4.55 -3.72
N LEU A 64 -9.57 4.50 -3.65
CA LEU A 64 -10.36 5.24 -2.66
C LEU A 64 -10.06 4.78 -1.23
N SER A 65 -10.03 3.48 -0.98
CA SER A 65 -9.71 2.94 0.36
C SER A 65 -8.30 3.34 0.82
N CYS A 66 -7.31 3.25 -0.06
CA CYS A 66 -5.94 3.69 0.24
C CYS A 66 -5.87 5.21 0.50
N THR A 67 -6.59 6.01 -0.28
CA THR A 67 -6.65 7.47 -0.10
C THR A 67 -7.25 7.82 1.26
N ALA A 68 -8.37 7.19 1.63
CA ALA A 68 -9.00 7.38 2.94
C ALA A 68 -8.05 7.01 4.08
N HIS A 69 -7.31 5.90 3.97
CA HIS A 69 -6.31 5.52 4.96
C HIS A 69 -5.21 6.57 5.12
N ASN A 70 -4.69 7.11 4.01
CA ASN A 70 -3.67 8.15 4.03
C ASN A 70 -4.17 9.45 4.67
N LEU A 71 -5.41 9.85 4.39
CA LEU A 71 -6.04 11.01 5.02
C LEU A 71 -6.13 10.87 6.54
N ILE A 72 -6.54 9.69 7.02
CA ILE A 72 -6.59 9.39 8.46
C ILE A 72 -5.19 9.46 9.09
N LYS A 73 -4.17 8.95 8.40
CA LYS A 73 -2.77 9.02 8.87
C LYS A 73 -2.28 10.46 9.00
N ILE A 74 -2.59 11.30 8.00
CA ILE A 74 -2.26 12.73 8.01
C ILE A 74 -3.00 13.42 9.16
N PHE A 75 -4.31 13.22 9.28
CA PHE A 75 -5.14 13.81 10.34
C PHE A 75 -4.62 13.45 11.75
N ASN A 76 -4.33 12.17 11.99
CA ASN A 76 -3.78 11.72 13.27
C ASN A 76 -2.38 12.28 13.54
N GLY A 77 -1.55 12.42 12.50
CA GLY A 77 -0.25 13.07 12.60
C GLY A 77 -0.35 14.54 12.99
N LEU A 78 -1.34 15.25 12.46
CA LEU A 78 -1.60 16.66 12.76
C LEU A 78 -2.14 16.83 14.18
N LYS A 79 -3.10 15.98 14.60
CA LYS A 79 -3.63 15.95 15.97
C LYS A 79 -2.53 15.75 17.02
N ARG A 80 -1.57 14.86 16.75
CA ARG A 80 -0.43 14.59 17.66
C ARG A 80 0.50 15.80 17.83
N LYS A 81 0.61 16.64 16.81
CA LYS A 81 1.47 17.84 16.85
C LYS A 81 0.79 19.04 17.54
N GLY A 82 -0.46 18.89 18.01
CA GLY A 82 -1.20 19.97 18.68
C GLY A 82 -1.57 21.14 17.75
N VAL A 83 -1.43 20.96 16.43
CA VAL A 83 -1.69 22.00 15.43
C VAL A 83 -3.18 22.27 15.40
N GLN A 84 -3.57 23.52 15.70
CA GLN A 84 -4.97 23.95 15.54
C GLN A 84 -5.33 23.95 14.05
N GLY A 85 -6.60 23.68 13.72
CA GLY A 85 -7.07 23.47 12.34
C GLY A 85 -6.69 24.57 11.33
N GLU A 86 -6.44 25.79 11.80
CA GLU A 86 -6.10 26.97 11.00
C GLU A 86 -4.67 26.92 10.42
N GLU A 87 -3.68 26.46 11.18
CA GLU A 87 -2.26 26.39 10.74
C GLU A 87 -2.04 25.30 9.67
N ILE A 88 -2.83 24.23 9.71
CA ILE A 88 -2.79 23.11 8.75
C ILE A 88 -3.18 23.60 7.35
N GLY A 89 -4.24 24.41 7.28
CA GLY A 89 -4.71 25.02 6.04
C GLY A 89 -3.69 26.01 5.45
N LEU A 90 -2.85 26.62 6.28
CA LEU A 90 -1.79 27.52 5.84
C LEU A 90 -0.59 26.74 5.26
N ILE A 91 -0.15 25.66 5.93
CA ILE A 91 0.96 24.80 5.47
C ILE A 91 0.63 24.10 4.15
N MET A 92 -0.62 23.61 3.99
CA MET A 92 -1.04 22.97 2.73
C MET A 92 -1.08 23.95 1.55
N ARG A 93 -1.40 25.23 1.80
CA ARG A 93 -1.39 26.29 0.79
C ARG A 93 0.02 26.74 0.42
N LEU A 94 0.94 26.81 1.38
CA LEU A 94 2.33 27.21 1.15
C LEU A 94 3.19 26.18 0.40
N LYS A 95 2.83 24.88 0.45
CA LYS A 95 3.53 23.84 -0.31
C LYS A 95 3.02 23.63 -1.74
N ALA A 96 1.92 24.29 -2.10
CA ALA A 96 1.31 24.22 -3.43
C ALA A 96 1.68 25.42 -4.33
N ALA A 97 2.48 26.37 -3.81
CA ALA A 97 3.15 27.44 -4.55
C ALA A 97 4.63 27.08 -4.74
#